data_AF-A0A417WDR6-F1
#
_entry.id   AF-A0A417WDR6-F1
#
_cell.length_a   1.000
_cell.length_b   1.000
_cell.length_c   1.000
_cell.angle_alpha   90.00
_cell.angle_beta   90.00
_cell.angle_gamma   90.00
#
_symmetry.space_group_name_H-M   'P 1'
#
loop_
_entity.id
_entity.type
_entity.pdbx_description
1 polymer ?
#
loop_
_entity_poly.entity_id
_entity_poly.type
_entity_poly.pdbx_seq_one_letter_code
_entity_poly.pdbx_strand_id
1 'polypeptide(L)'
;MKSLFKKIRGNKKGFTLAELLVVVAIVGILVAISIPVFTSQLAKARKATNQANMRAAKAAAVAQYLTDNEDGKEAVYYDYDLEKGIATKGTADSSLTATAIEDATSDKRYTAIQVSVKAAEISTDGNTGNTTVKSDGNVVIYVK
;
A
#
# COMPACT_ATOMS: atom_id res chain seq x y z
N MET A 1 -60.51 -36.50 14.74
CA MET A 1 -59.16 -35.88 14.59
C MET A 1 -59.09 -34.43 15.12
N LYS A 2 -59.74 -34.07 16.24
CA LYS A 2 -59.71 -32.70 16.80
C LYS A 2 -58.71 -32.50 17.96
N SER A 3 -57.89 -33.52 18.28
CA SER A 3 -57.06 -33.56 19.49
C SER A 3 -55.62 -33.06 19.30
N LEU A 4 -55.12 -32.94 18.05
CA LEU A 4 -53.69 -32.66 17.80
C LEU A 4 -53.33 -31.16 17.71
N PHE A 5 -54.29 -30.27 17.45
CA PHE A 5 -54.01 -28.81 17.33
C PHE A 5 -54.03 -28.06 18.66
N LYS A 6 -54.49 -28.69 19.75
CA LYS A 6 -54.63 -28.02 21.06
C LYS A 6 -53.30 -27.87 21.84
N LYS A 7 -52.23 -28.57 21.42
CA LYS A 7 -50.97 -28.64 22.17
C LYS A 7 -49.83 -27.74 21.65
N ILE A 8 -50.02 -27.02 20.53
CA ILE A 8 -49.00 -26.10 19.96
C ILE A 8 -49.05 -24.70 20.60
N ARG A 9 -50.09 -24.40 21.39
CA ARG A 9 -50.27 -23.10 22.07
C ARG A 9 -49.53 -22.98 23.42
N GLY A 10 -48.49 -23.80 23.62
CA GLY A 10 -47.61 -23.70 24.78
C GLY A 10 -46.69 -22.48 24.65
N ASN A 11 -46.88 -21.48 25.51
CA ASN A 11 -45.91 -20.46 25.94
C ASN A 11 -44.80 -20.06 24.94
N LYS A 12 -45.16 -19.73 23.70
CA LYS A 12 -44.24 -19.01 22.82
C LYS A 12 -44.19 -17.55 23.31
N LYS A 13 -43.33 -17.27 24.28
CA LYS A 13 -42.95 -15.89 24.62
C LYS A 13 -42.29 -15.31 23.37
N GLY A 14 -43.05 -14.51 22.62
CA GLY A 14 -42.54 -13.79 21.46
C GLY A 14 -41.64 -12.63 21.89
N PHE A 15 -40.76 -12.21 20.99
CA PHE A 15 -39.93 -11.03 21.14
C PHE A 15 -40.82 -9.79 21.24
N THR A 16 -40.65 -8.97 22.28
CA THR A 16 -41.43 -7.73 22.41
C THR A 16 -40.82 -6.64 21.54
N LEU A 17 -41.66 -5.72 21.05
CA LEU A 17 -41.18 -4.56 20.28
C LEU A 17 -40.27 -3.66 21.12
N ALA A 18 -40.51 -3.59 22.43
CA ALA A 18 -39.67 -2.83 23.37
C ALA A 18 -38.25 -3.42 23.49
N GLU A 19 -38.13 -4.74 23.55
CA GLU A 19 -36.83 -5.42 23.55
C GLU A 19 -36.06 -5.14 22.26
N LEU A 20 -36.73 -5.17 21.10
CA LEU A 20 -36.08 -4.84 19.82
C LEU A 20 -35.60 -3.39 19.78
N LEU A 21 -36.43 -2.46 20.24
CA LEU A 21 -36.15 -1.03 20.17
C LEU A 21 -34.91 -0.66 20.98
N VAL A 22 -34.80 -1.16 22.22
CA VAL A 22 -33.63 -0.89 23.08
C VAL A 22 -32.36 -1.46 22.47
N VAL A 23 -32.42 -2.66 21.88
CA VAL A 23 -31.24 -3.27 21.24
C VAL A 23 -30.75 -2.43 20.06
N VAL A 24 -31.64 -2.01 19.16
CA VAL A 24 -31.26 -1.18 18.01
C VAL A 24 -30.74 0.19 18.46
N ALA A 25 -31.31 0.76 19.54
CA ALA A 25 -30.81 2.01 20.12
C ALA A 25 -29.36 1.88 20.61
N ILE A 26 -29.02 0.81 21.34
CA ILE A 26 -27.66 0.57 21.83
C ILE A 26 -26.70 0.31 20.65
N VAL A 27 -27.09 -0.53 19.69
CA VAL A 27 -26.28 -0.79 18.48
C VAL A 27 -26.04 0.50 17.69
N GLY A 28 -27.05 1.37 17.59
CA GLY A 28 -26.93 2.68 16.94
C GLY A 28 -25.84 3.56 17.57
N ILE A 29 -25.78 3.62 18.89
CA ILE A 29 -24.73 4.38 19.62
C ILE A 29 -23.35 3.77 19.36
N LEU A 30 -23.22 2.45 19.42
CA LEU A 30 -21.95 1.78 19.17
C LEU A 30 -21.45 2.02 17.74
N VAL A 31 -22.33 1.90 16.75
CA VAL A 31 -22.00 2.10 15.34
C VAL A 31 -21.58 3.55 15.07
N ALA A 32 -22.27 4.53 15.68
CA ALA A 32 -21.97 5.95 15.51
C ALA A 32 -20.52 6.30 15.89
N ILE A 33 -19.99 5.70 16.96
CA ILE A 33 -18.59 5.90 17.38
C ILE A 33 -17.63 4.99 16.59
N SER A 34 -18.04 3.75 16.33
CA SER A 34 -17.16 2.74 15.75
C SER A 34 -16.78 3.02 14.30
N ILE A 35 -17.71 3.51 13.46
CA ILE A 35 -17.45 3.78 12.05
C ILE A 35 -16.29 4.78 11.85
N PRO A 36 -16.31 6.01 12.40
CA PRO A 36 -15.24 6.99 12.16
C PRO A 36 -13.89 6.54 12.72
N VAL A 37 -13.87 5.85 13.85
CA VAL A 37 -12.64 5.30 14.43
C VAL A 37 -12.07 4.23 13.51
N PHE A 38 -12.89 3.28 13.07
CA PHE A 38 -12.44 2.19 12.21
C PHE A 38 -11.95 2.69 10.85
N THR A 39 -12.64 3.66 10.24
CA THR A 39 -12.22 4.24 8.95
C THR A 39 -10.89 4.98 9.07
N SER A 40 -10.66 5.74 10.15
CA SER A 40 -9.38 6.40 10.41
C SER A 40 -8.24 5.40 10.59
N GLN A 41 -8.47 4.33 11.35
CA GLN A 41 -7.47 3.30 11.57
C GLN A 41 -7.15 2.53 10.28
N LEU A 42 -8.16 2.25 9.45
CA LEU A 42 -7.97 1.63 8.14
C LEU A 42 -7.16 2.53 7.20
N ALA A 43 -7.41 3.84 7.20
CA ALA A 43 -6.64 4.82 6.43
C ALA A 43 -5.16 4.85 6.84
N LYS A 44 -4.87 4.85 8.16
CA LYS A 44 -3.50 4.76 8.68
C LYS A 44 -2.83 3.45 8.30
N ALA A 45 -3.53 2.32 8.41
CA ALA A 45 -3.00 1.01 8.04
C ALA A 45 -2.65 0.93 6.54
N ARG A 46 -3.49 1.51 5.67
CA ARG A 46 -3.23 1.62 4.23
C ARG A 46 -1.99 2.46 3.94
N LYS A 47 -1.88 3.65 4.54
CA LYS A 47 -0.68 4.49 4.41
C LYS A 47 0.57 3.73 4.84
N ALA A 48 0.56 3.11 6.02
CA ALA A 48 1.69 2.32 6.52
C ALA A 48 2.07 1.16 5.58
N THR A 49 1.08 0.45 5.02
CA THR A 49 1.30 -0.63 4.05
C THR A 49 1.93 -0.10 2.77
N ASN A 50 1.40 0.98 2.21
CA ASN A 50 1.93 1.62 1.01
C ASN A 50 3.39 2.04 1.22
N GLN A 51 3.70 2.67 2.36
CA GLN A 51 5.07 3.06 2.71
C GLN A 51 6.01 1.85 2.85
N ALA A 52 5.55 0.76 3.47
CA ALA A 52 6.33 -0.46 3.60
C ALA A 52 6.64 -1.08 2.23
N ASN A 53 5.63 -1.17 1.36
CA ASN A 53 5.78 -1.70 0.01
C ASN A 53 6.73 -0.84 -0.84
N MET A 54 6.63 0.49 -0.75
CA MET A 54 7.56 1.40 -1.44
C MET A 54 9.00 1.23 -0.96
N ARG A 55 9.23 1.05 0.36
CA ARG A 55 10.58 0.77 0.90
C ARG A 55 11.12 -0.56 0.40
N ALA A 56 10.29 -1.60 0.39
CA ALA A 56 10.65 -2.91 -0.12
C ALA A 56 11.00 -2.84 -1.63
N ALA A 57 10.18 -2.16 -2.42
CA ALA A 57 10.43 -1.92 -3.84
C ALA A 57 11.74 -1.20 -4.08
N LYS A 58 12.00 -0.13 -3.32
CA LYS A 58 13.26 0.62 -3.40
C LYS A 58 14.47 -0.28 -3.12
N ALA A 59 14.42 -1.08 -2.05
CA ALA A 59 15.50 -1.98 -1.68
C ALA A 59 15.73 -3.05 -2.76
N ALA A 60 14.66 -3.67 -3.26
CA ALA A 60 14.73 -4.70 -4.30
C ALA A 60 15.29 -4.15 -5.62
N ALA A 61 14.82 -2.99 -6.06
CA ALA A 61 15.29 -2.36 -7.29
C ALA A 61 16.77 -1.95 -7.22
N VAL A 62 17.22 -1.39 -6.10
CA VAL A 62 18.64 -1.05 -5.91
C VAL A 62 19.51 -2.31 -5.88
N ALA A 63 19.07 -3.39 -5.21
CA ALA A 63 19.79 -4.65 -5.20
C ALA A 63 19.91 -5.25 -6.61
N GLN A 64 18.83 -5.21 -7.40
CA GLN A 64 18.84 -5.68 -8.78
C GLN A 64 19.76 -4.82 -9.66
N TYR A 65 19.70 -3.50 -9.53
CA TYR A 65 20.59 -2.56 -10.24
C TYR A 65 22.07 -2.86 -10.03
N LEU A 66 22.47 -3.16 -8.79
CA LEU A 66 23.86 -3.52 -8.47
C LEU A 66 24.28 -4.87 -9.08
N THR A 67 23.31 -5.73 -9.42
CA THR A 67 23.56 -7.05 -10.01
C THR A 67 23.61 -7.00 -11.54
N ASP A 68 22.85 -6.09 -12.15
CA ASP A 68 22.71 -6.00 -13.62
C ASP A 68 23.92 -5.34 -14.32
N ASN A 69 24.91 -4.82 -13.58
CA ASN A 69 26.13 -4.16 -14.10
C ASN A 69 25.81 -3.03 -15.11
N GLU A 70 24.84 -2.19 -14.77
CA GLU A 70 24.43 -1.06 -15.61
C GLU A 70 25.55 -0.02 -15.76
N ASP A 71 25.59 0.69 -16.91
CA ASP A 71 26.67 1.63 -17.23
C ASP A 71 26.57 2.98 -16.51
N GLY A 72 25.54 3.17 -15.68
CA GLY A 72 25.37 4.31 -14.78
C GLY A 72 24.94 5.62 -15.43
N LYS A 73 24.83 5.68 -16.76
CA LYS A 73 24.56 6.94 -17.49
C LYS A 73 23.09 7.32 -17.48
N GLU A 74 22.23 6.33 -17.65
CA GLU A 74 20.79 6.52 -17.73
C GLU A 74 20.06 5.92 -16.52
N ALA A 75 18.88 6.46 -16.25
CA ALA A 75 18.01 5.88 -15.24
C ALA A 75 17.46 4.53 -15.73
N VAL A 76 17.63 3.49 -14.91
CA VAL A 76 17.11 2.15 -15.18
C VAL A 76 15.87 1.92 -14.34
N TYR A 77 14.82 1.38 -14.95
CA TYR A 77 13.52 1.18 -14.33
C TYR A 77 13.34 -0.28 -13.91
N TYR A 78 12.78 -0.48 -12.73
CA TYR A 78 12.48 -1.79 -12.15
C TYR A 78 11.03 -1.84 -11.69
N ASP A 79 10.26 -2.77 -12.24
CA ASP A 79 8.91 -3.08 -11.82
C ASP A 79 8.95 -3.97 -10.58
N TYR A 80 8.21 -3.59 -9.53
CA TYR A 80 8.13 -4.36 -8.30
C TYR A 80 6.85 -5.19 -8.24
N ASP A 81 7.00 -6.51 -8.13
CA ASP A 81 5.90 -7.44 -7.92
C ASP A 81 5.52 -7.44 -6.43
N LEU A 82 4.35 -6.88 -6.12
CA LEU A 82 3.82 -6.76 -4.76
C LEU A 82 3.51 -8.11 -4.08
N GLU A 83 3.31 -9.17 -4.85
CA GLU A 83 2.99 -10.50 -4.32
C GLU A 83 4.26 -11.32 -4.10
N LYS A 84 5.19 -11.27 -5.06
CA LYS A 84 6.44 -12.05 -5.00
C LYS A 84 7.56 -11.34 -4.26
N GLY A 85 7.48 -10.01 -4.10
CA GLY A 85 8.52 -9.22 -3.44
C GLY A 85 9.81 -9.10 -4.25
N ILE A 86 9.73 -9.21 -5.57
CA ILE A 86 10.88 -9.17 -6.49
C ILE A 86 10.81 -7.93 -7.38
N ALA A 87 11.97 -7.40 -7.76
CA ALA A 87 12.11 -6.33 -8.73
C ALA A 87 12.64 -6.89 -10.05
N THR A 88 11.99 -6.55 -11.17
CA THR A 88 12.41 -6.96 -12.51
C THR A 88 12.65 -5.76 -13.39
N LYS A 89 13.71 -5.78 -14.20
CA LYS A 89 14.02 -4.69 -15.12
C LYS A 89 12.85 -4.46 -16.08
N GLY A 90 12.44 -3.21 -16.21
CA GLY A 90 11.31 -2.79 -17.00
C GLY A 90 11.59 -1.50 -17.77
N THR A 91 10.54 -0.93 -18.33
CA THR A 91 10.58 0.36 -19.04
C THR A 91 9.75 1.38 -18.28
N ALA A 92 10.09 2.66 -18.41
CA ALA A 92 9.31 3.74 -17.78
C ALA A 92 7.82 3.62 -18.11
N ASP A 93 6.97 3.56 -17.07
CA ASP A 93 5.52 3.55 -17.20
C ASP A 93 4.94 4.94 -16.88
N SER A 94 4.57 5.68 -17.93
CA SER A 94 3.98 7.02 -17.83
C SER A 94 2.63 7.07 -17.11
N SER A 95 2.01 5.91 -16.83
CA SER A 95 0.76 5.84 -16.05
C SER A 95 0.99 5.87 -14.53
N LEU A 96 2.25 5.79 -14.09
CA LEU A 96 2.64 5.87 -12.69
C LEU A 96 3.11 7.28 -12.32
N THR A 97 2.87 7.68 -11.07
CA THR A 97 3.23 9.01 -10.57
C THR A 97 4.39 8.94 -9.59
N ALA A 98 5.41 9.77 -9.78
CA ALA A 98 6.52 9.91 -8.84
C ALA A 98 5.99 10.33 -7.47
N THR A 99 6.29 9.55 -6.43
CA THR A 99 5.80 9.77 -5.07
C THR A 99 6.89 9.47 -4.07
N ALA A 100 7.16 10.42 -3.16
CA ALA A 100 8.05 10.17 -2.04
C ALA A 100 7.39 9.23 -1.02
N ILE A 101 8.18 8.42 -0.33
CA ILE A 101 7.66 7.45 0.65
C ILE A 101 6.83 8.14 1.74
N GLU A 102 7.21 9.35 2.16
CA GLU A 102 6.50 10.09 3.21
C GLU A 102 5.10 10.57 2.76
N ASP A 103 4.96 10.78 1.46
CA ASP A 103 3.75 11.26 0.78
C ASP A 103 2.80 10.14 0.35
N ALA A 104 3.07 8.89 0.77
CA ALA A 104 2.18 7.77 0.48
C ALA A 104 0.74 8.06 0.92
N THR A 105 -0.21 7.83 0.02
CA THR A 105 -1.64 8.10 0.27
C THR A 105 -2.26 7.10 1.25
N SER A 106 -3.23 7.55 2.03
CA SER A 106 -4.10 6.71 2.86
C SER A 106 -5.38 6.25 2.16
N ASP A 107 -5.73 6.90 1.05
CA ASP A 107 -7.06 6.79 0.44
C ASP A 107 -7.20 5.49 -0.34
N LYS A 108 -6.12 5.11 -1.03
CA LYS A 108 -6.06 3.93 -1.90
C LYS A 108 -4.82 3.10 -1.62
N ARG A 109 -4.90 1.81 -1.88
CA ARG A 109 -3.74 0.90 -1.88
C ARG A 109 -3.05 1.02 -3.23
N TYR A 110 -1.72 1.06 -3.24
CA TYR A 110 -0.98 0.98 -4.49
C TYR A 110 -1.12 -0.41 -5.12
N THR A 111 -1.32 -0.40 -6.42
CA THR A 111 -1.54 -1.57 -7.28
C THR A 111 -0.34 -1.86 -8.16
N ALA A 112 0.47 -0.84 -8.43
CA ALA A 112 1.75 -0.96 -9.13
C ALA A 112 2.77 -0.05 -8.46
N ILE A 113 4.02 -0.53 -8.39
CA ILE A 113 5.17 0.24 -7.92
C ILE A 113 6.31 -0.01 -8.91
N GLN A 114 6.89 1.05 -9.43
CA GLN A 114 8.10 1.02 -10.24
C GLN A 114 9.15 1.91 -9.57
N VAL A 115 10.42 1.55 -9.67
CA VAL A 115 11.53 2.33 -9.12
C VAL A 115 12.52 2.59 -10.22
N SER A 116 12.91 3.86 -10.41
CA SER A 116 14.04 4.21 -11.23
C SER A 116 15.29 4.38 -10.36
N VAL A 117 16.41 3.87 -10.85
CA VAL A 117 17.72 3.99 -10.21
C VAL A 117 18.68 4.61 -11.22
N LYS A 118 19.29 5.73 -10.86
CA LYS A 118 20.38 6.36 -11.60
C LYS A 118 21.60 6.48 -10.69
N ALA A 119 22.75 5.98 -11.13
CA ALA A 119 24.01 6.14 -10.41
C ALA A 119 24.56 7.57 -10.56
N ALA A 120 25.37 8.00 -9.60
CA ALA A 120 26.12 9.24 -9.73
C ALA A 120 27.21 9.06 -10.79
N GLU A 121 27.32 9.99 -11.72
CA GLU A 121 28.37 10.00 -12.72
C GLU A 121 29.61 10.69 -12.16
N ILE A 122 30.70 9.95 -12.06
CA ILE A 122 31.98 10.45 -11.55
C ILE A 122 32.98 10.56 -12.70
N SER A 123 33.62 11.71 -12.83
CA SER A 123 34.70 11.95 -13.79
C SER A 123 36.02 12.07 -13.06
N THR A 124 37.06 11.42 -13.57
CA THR A 124 38.44 11.62 -13.09
C THR A 124 39.26 12.23 -14.22
N ASP A 125 39.94 13.34 -13.94
CA ASP A 125 40.92 13.93 -14.85
C ASP A 125 42.15 13.02 -14.91
N GLY A 126 42.47 12.50 -16.10
CA GLY A 126 43.58 11.57 -16.30
C GLY A 126 44.98 12.17 -16.10
N ASN A 127 45.12 13.50 -16.05
CA ASN A 127 46.40 14.17 -15.88
C ASN A 127 46.64 14.62 -14.43
N THR A 128 45.60 15.10 -13.74
CA THR A 128 45.70 15.59 -12.35
C THR A 128 45.25 14.57 -11.30
N GLY A 129 44.57 13.51 -11.72
CA GLY A 129 43.94 12.54 -10.82
C GLY A 129 42.75 13.10 -10.04
N ASN A 130 42.33 14.34 -10.34
CA ASN A 130 41.25 15.00 -9.63
C ASN A 130 39.89 14.44 -10.06
N THR A 131 39.01 14.19 -9.09
CA THR A 131 37.70 13.58 -9.31
C THR A 131 36.58 14.59 -9.11
N THR A 132 35.66 14.69 -10.07
CA THR A 132 34.49 15.57 -10.02
C THR A 132 33.20 14.77 -10.24
N VAL A 133 32.14 15.14 -9.52
CA VAL A 133 30.79 14.61 -9.75
C VAL A 133 30.17 15.37 -10.91
N LYS A 134 29.82 14.66 -11.99
CA LYS A 134 29.17 15.21 -13.19
C LYS A 134 27.65 15.24 -13.08
N SER A 135 27.06 14.23 -12.45
CA SER A 135 25.63 14.10 -12.23
C SER A 135 25.36 13.36 -10.93
N ASP A 136 24.42 13.83 -10.13
CA ASP A 136 24.00 13.17 -8.90
C ASP A 136 23.21 11.89 -9.20
N GLY A 137 23.45 10.86 -8.41
CA GLY A 137 22.64 9.66 -8.42
C GLY A 137 21.30 9.90 -7.73
N ASN A 138 20.24 9.27 -8.22
CA ASN A 138 18.91 9.39 -7.62
C ASN A 138 18.13 8.07 -7.72
N VAL A 139 17.24 7.86 -6.76
CA VAL A 139 16.30 6.74 -6.74
C VAL A 139 14.89 7.29 -6.58
N VAL A 140 14.07 7.16 -7.61
CA VAL A 140 12.70 7.69 -7.65
C VAL A 140 11.71 6.55 -7.68
N ILE A 141 10.65 6.65 -6.87
CA ILE A 141 9.58 5.66 -6.80
C ILE A 141 8.34 6.21 -7.49
N TYR A 142 7.74 5.40 -8.35
CA TYR A 142 6.52 5.68 -9.09
C TYR A 142 5.44 4.69 -8.68
N VAL A 143 4.23 5.18 -8.43
CA VAL A 143 3.12 4.38 -7.88
C VAL A 143 1.80 4.68 -8.57
N LYS A 144 0.84 3.77 -8.42
CA LYS A 144 -0.56 3.92 -8.89
C LYS A 144 -1.55 3.23 -7.96
#